data_AF-A0A1Q3VLB7-F1
#
_entry.id   AF-A0A1Q3VLB7-F1
#
_cell.length_a   1.000
_cell.length_b   1.000
_cell.length_c   1.000
_cell.angle_alpha   90.00
_cell.angle_beta   90.00
_cell.angle_gamma   90.00
#
_symmetry.space_group_name_H-M   'P 1'
#
loop_
_entity.id
_entity.type
_entity.pdbx_description
1 polymer ?
#
loop_
_entity_poly.entity_id
_entity_poly.type
_entity_poly.pdbx_seq_one_letter_code
_entity_poly.pdbx_strand_id
1 'polypeptide(L)'
;MARKRKLIVSILRPRLLLKDKALQVGCRLGSLGDIEQLAGVNIQSEEERRKLWWQFHHLFNGPSQELFDAVMDHCAEIALRRIKAGELCLVETRYC
;
A
#
# COMPACT_ATOMS: atom_id res chain seq x y z
N MET A 1 -31.78 2.70 3.51
CA MET A 1 -31.02 3.58 2.58
C MET A 1 -29.55 3.13 2.48
N ALA A 2 -29.25 2.00 1.83
CA ALA A 2 -27.91 1.37 1.87
C ALA A 2 -27.06 1.54 0.57
N ARG A 3 -27.50 2.40 -0.36
CA ARG A 3 -26.91 2.48 -1.72
C ARG A 3 -25.76 3.48 -1.87
N LYS A 4 -25.57 4.43 -0.94
CA LYS A 4 -24.51 5.46 -1.02
C LYS A 4 -23.12 4.99 -0.57
N ARG A 5 -23.00 3.97 0.30
CA ARG A 5 -21.70 3.47 0.77
C ARG A 5 -20.91 2.70 -0.29
N LYS A 6 -21.59 2.09 -1.27
CA LYS A 6 -20.93 1.28 -2.31
C LYS A 6 -20.22 2.11 -3.39
N LEU A 7 -20.63 3.36 -3.63
CA LEU A 7 -20.08 4.22 -4.69
C LEU A 7 -18.77 4.94 -4.29
N ILE A 8 -18.52 5.12 -2.99
CA ILE A 8 -17.31 5.82 -2.50
C ILE A 8 -16.09 4.90 -2.52
N VAL A 9 -16.31 3.59 -2.39
CA VAL A 9 -15.24 2.57 -2.38
C VAL A 9 -14.53 2.46 -3.75
N SER A 10 -15.18 2.83 -4.85
CA SER A 10 -14.62 2.76 -6.21
C SER A 10 -13.63 3.89 -6.57
N ILE A 11 -13.49 4.94 -5.74
CA ILE A 11 -12.56 6.06 -6.00
C ILE A 11 -11.48 6.17 -4.91
N LEU A 12 -11.50 5.30 -3.90
CA LEU A 12 -10.44 5.30 -2.89
C LEU A 12 -9.21 4.56 -3.43
N ARG A 13 -8.15 5.33 -3.67
CA ARG A 13 -6.80 4.84 -3.96
C ARG A 13 -6.44 3.67 -3.02
N PRO A 14 -5.94 2.52 -3.51
CA PRO A 14 -5.63 1.33 -2.69
C PRO A 14 -4.83 1.63 -1.43
N ARG A 15 -3.86 2.55 -1.51
CA ARG A 15 -3.06 2.98 -0.35
C ARG A 15 -3.88 3.63 0.76
N LEU A 16 -4.95 4.36 0.42
CA LEU A 16 -5.82 5.00 1.40
C LEU A 16 -6.65 3.94 2.14
N LEU A 17 -7.16 2.95 1.41
CA LEU A 17 -7.87 1.81 2.01
C LEU A 17 -6.97 1.01 2.96
N LEU A 18 -5.71 0.81 2.59
CA LEU A 18 -4.74 0.12 3.43
C LEU A 18 -4.43 0.94 4.70
N LYS A 19 -4.22 2.26 4.57
CA LYS A 19 -3.99 3.15 5.72
C LYS A 19 -5.17 3.18 6.68
N ASP A 20 -6.40 3.26 6.16
CA ASP A 20 -7.60 3.22 6.99
C ASP A 20 -7.74 1.89 7.74
N LYS A 21 -7.45 0.77 7.07
CA LYS A 21 -7.45 -0.56 7.72
C LYS A 21 -6.38 -0.67 8.79
N ALA A 22 -5.17 -0.16 8.54
CA ALA A 22 -4.10 -0.14 9.53
C ALA A 22 -4.51 0.70 10.75
N LEU A 23 -5.06 1.89 10.53
CA LEU A 23 -5.50 2.77 11.60
C LEU A 23 -6.60 2.14 12.48
N GLN A 24 -7.55 1.42 11.88
CA GLN A 24 -8.63 0.73 12.61
C GLN A 24 -8.13 -0.33 13.59
N VAL A 25 -6.94 -0.90 13.35
CA VAL A 25 -6.34 -1.91 14.21
C VAL A 25 -5.17 -1.36 15.04
N GLY A 26 -5.00 -0.03 15.08
CA GLY A 26 -3.91 0.60 15.82
C GLY A 26 -2.53 0.40 15.20
N CYS A 27 -2.46 0.12 13.90
CA CYS A 27 -1.21 0.05 13.13
C CYS A 27 -0.99 1.37 12.38
N ARG A 28 0.24 1.89 12.39
CA ARG A 28 0.61 3.10 11.63
C ARG A 28 1.55 2.71 10.48
N LEU A 29 1.16 3.09 9.26
CA LEU A 29 2.02 3.01 8.07
C LEU A 29 2.66 4.39 7.86
N GLY A 30 3.82 4.59 8.46
CA GLY A 30 4.52 5.87 8.53
C GLY A 30 5.51 6.09 7.39
N SER A 31 5.96 5.02 6.73
CA SER A 31 6.95 5.08 5.66
C SER A 31 6.49 4.41 4.36
N LEU A 32 7.14 4.76 3.23
CA LEU A 32 6.97 4.02 1.97
C LEU A 32 7.40 2.56 2.12
N GLY A 33 8.47 2.34 2.90
CA GLY A 33 9.01 1.01 3.19
C GLY A 33 8.01 0.10 3.88
N ASP A 34 7.15 0.65 4.75
CA ASP A 34 6.12 -0.14 5.43
C ASP A 34 5.14 -0.76 4.42
N ILE A 35 4.72 0.03 3.43
CA ILE A 35 3.78 -0.41 2.39
C ILE A 35 4.46 -1.41 1.44
N GLU A 36 5.73 -1.17 1.07
CA GLU A 36 6.55 -2.10 0.29
C GLU A 36 6.69 -3.46 1.01
N GLN A 37 7.01 -3.44 2.31
CA GLN A 37 7.14 -4.66 3.13
C GLN A 37 5.82 -5.43 3.25
N LEU A 38 4.68 -4.75 3.43
CA LEU A 38 3.38 -5.42 3.45
C LEU A 38 3.02 -6.08 2.11
N ALA A 39 3.50 -5.51 0.99
CA ALA A 39 3.41 -6.15 -0.32
C ALA A 39 4.33 -7.38 -0.46
N GLY A 40 5.24 -7.61 0.51
CA GLY A 40 6.20 -8.71 0.49
C GLY A 40 7.54 -8.34 -0.13
N VAL A 41 7.79 -7.05 -0.38
CA VAL A 41 9.05 -6.59 -0.96
C VAL A 41 10.13 -6.55 0.13
N ASN A 42 11.27 -7.19 -0.14
CA ASN A 42 12.44 -7.06 0.72
C ASN A 42 13.11 -5.69 0.53
N ILE A 43 12.76 -4.72 1.39
CA ILE A 43 13.32 -3.36 1.33
C ILE A 43 14.83 -3.28 1.59
N GLN A 44 15.44 -4.34 2.15
CA GLN A 44 16.89 -4.43 2.36
C GLN A 44 17.63 -4.89 1.08
N SER A 45 16.90 -5.46 0.11
CA SER A 45 17.45 -5.85 -1.18
C SER A 45 17.29 -4.70 -2.18
N GLU A 46 18.39 -4.01 -2.47
CA GLU A 46 18.40 -2.92 -3.47
C GLU A 46 17.95 -3.43 -4.83
N GLU A 47 18.33 -4.65 -5.22
CA GLU A 47 17.94 -5.24 -6.49
C GLU A 47 16.41 -5.43 -6.58
N GLU A 48 15.80 -5.97 -5.53
CA GLU A 48 14.37 -6.22 -5.49
C GLU A 48 13.56 -4.93 -5.46
N ARG A 49 14.01 -3.97 -4.65
CA ARG A 49 13.41 -2.64 -4.62
C ARG A 49 13.58 -1.94 -5.97
N ARG A 50 14.74 -1.99 -6.60
CA ARG A 50 14.94 -1.43 -7.95
C ARG A 50 14.03 -2.09 -8.97
N LYS A 51 13.86 -3.42 -8.92
CA LYS A 51 12.93 -4.16 -9.80
C LYS A 51 11.49 -3.68 -9.63
N LEU A 52 11.01 -3.46 -8.41
CA LEU A 52 9.69 -2.90 -8.14
C LEU A 52 9.53 -1.53 -8.82
N TRP A 53 10.44 -0.60 -8.54
CA TRP A 53 10.35 0.76 -9.04
C TRP A 53 10.51 0.86 -10.56
N TRP A 54 11.32 -0.03 -11.15
CA TRP A 54 11.53 -0.09 -12.59
C TRP A 54 10.28 -0.51 -13.38
N GLN A 55 9.31 -1.20 -12.76
CA GLN A 55 8.01 -1.48 -13.39
C GLN A 55 7.28 -0.18 -13.76
N PHE A 56 7.57 0.91 -13.06
CA PHE A 56 6.98 2.23 -13.26
C PHE A 56 7.92 3.21 -13.98
N HIS A 57 8.96 2.72 -14.67
CA HIS A 57 9.93 3.57 -15.38
C HIS A 57 9.29 4.53 -16.40
N HIS A 58 8.13 4.15 -16.95
CA HIS A 58 7.34 4.99 -17.87
C HIS A 58 6.86 6.30 -17.22
N LEU A 59 6.85 6.40 -15.89
CA LEU A 59 6.49 7.60 -15.12
C LEU A 59 7.71 8.43 -14.69
N PHE A 60 8.94 7.99 -14.99
CA PHE A 60 10.16 8.67 -14.48
C PHE A 60 10.36 10.09 -15.06
N ASN A 61 9.80 10.36 -16.23
CA ASN A 61 9.84 11.69 -16.85
C ASN A 61 8.70 12.61 -16.41
N GLY A 62 7.79 12.12 -15.56
CA GLY A 62 6.62 12.85 -15.06
C GLY A 62 6.82 13.45 -13.66
N PRO A 63 5.76 14.03 -13.08
CA PRO A 63 5.78 14.50 -11.71
C PRO A 63 6.13 13.35 -10.75
N SER A 64 7.13 13.55 -9.89
CA SER A 64 7.60 12.49 -8.98
C SER A 64 6.47 11.92 -8.11
N GLN A 65 5.51 12.75 -7.72
CA GLN A 65 4.36 12.33 -6.93
C GLN A 65 3.52 11.25 -7.65
N GLU A 66 3.38 11.30 -8.97
CA GLU A 66 2.63 10.29 -9.72
C GLU A 66 3.31 8.93 -9.70
N LEU A 67 4.64 8.92 -9.81
CA LEU A 67 5.45 7.70 -9.64
C LEU A 67 5.27 7.12 -8.23
N PHE A 68 5.43 7.95 -7.18
CA PHE A 68 5.23 7.51 -5.79
C PHE A 68 3.83 6.96 -5.57
N ASP A 69 2.82 7.65 -6.08
CA ASP A 69 1.42 7.26 -5.98
C ASP A 69 1.18 5.90 -6.63
N ALA A 70 1.69 5.69 -7.84
CA ALA A 70 1.53 4.44 -8.58
C ALA A 70 2.21 3.26 -7.87
N VAL A 71 3.46 3.44 -7.41
CA VAL A 71 4.19 2.37 -6.69
C VAL A 71 3.46 2.01 -5.39
N MET A 72 3.03 3.01 -4.61
CA MET A 72 2.35 2.78 -3.34
C MET A 72 0.96 2.17 -3.52
N ASP A 73 0.21 2.56 -4.54
CA ASP A 73 -1.09 1.95 -4.84
C ASP A 73 -0.90 0.48 -5.25
N HIS A 74 0.11 0.18 -6.07
CA HIS A 74 0.43 -1.19 -6.45
C HIS A 74 0.79 -2.07 -5.25
N CYS A 75 1.71 -1.61 -4.39
CA CYS A 75 2.06 -2.32 -3.17
C CYS A 75 0.86 -2.48 -2.23
N ALA A 76 0.03 -1.44 -2.09
CA ALA A 76 -1.14 -1.50 -1.24
C ALA A 76 -2.21 -2.48 -1.76
N GLU A 77 -2.38 -2.61 -3.07
CA GLU A 77 -3.26 -3.64 -3.64
C GLU A 77 -2.79 -5.05 -3.26
N ILE A 78 -1.50 -5.33 -3.36
CA ILE A 78 -0.93 -6.63 -2.99
C ILE A 78 -1.16 -6.88 -1.50
N ALA A 79 -0.81 -5.92 -0.64
CA ALA A 79 -1.03 -6.02 0.80
C ALA A 79 -2.51 -6.28 1.15
N LEU A 80 -3.44 -5.56 0.52
CA LEU A 80 -4.88 -5.76 0.71
C LEU A 80 -5.34 -7.15 0.27
N ARG A 81 -4.79 -7.70 -0.82
CA ARG A 81 -5.08 -9.07 -1.28
C ARG A 81 -4.58 -10.09 -0.27
N ARG A 82 -3.35 -9.93 0.24
CA ARG A 82 -2.76 -10.80 1.28
C ARG A 82 -3.58 -10.77 2.57
N ILE A 83 -4.05 -9.59 2.99
CA ILE A 83 -4.96 -9.45 4.15
C ILE A 83 -6.27 -10.21 3.92
N LYS A 84 -6.87 -10.06 2.73
CA LYS A 84 -8.12 -10.78 2.40
C LYS A 84 -7.93 -12.28 2.31
N ALA A 85 -6.76 -12.74 1.86
CA ALA A 85 -6.40 -14.16 1.80
C ALA A 85 -6.03 -14.74 3.18
N GLY A 86 -5.87 -13.91 4.21
CA GLY A 86 -5.42 -14.34 5.54
C GLY A 86 -3.91 -14.59 5.64
N GLU A 87 -3.14 -14.25 4.61
CA GLU A 87 -1.67 -14.40 4.57
C GLU A 87 -0.93 -13.30 5.35
N LEU A 88 -1.64 -12.19 5.65
CA LEU A 88 -1.10 -11.03 6.33
C LEU A 88 -2.12 -10.52 7.34
N CYS A 89 -1.71 -10.38 8.60
CA CYS A 89 -2.54 -9.80 9.66
C CYS A 89 -1.89 -8.49 10.12
N LEU A 90 -2.70 -7.43 10.15
CA LEU A 90 -2.27 -6.16 10.75
C LEU A 90 -2.54 -6.24 12.25
N VAL A 91 -1.51 -6.06 13.06
CA VAL A 91 -1.60 -6.09 14.53
C VAL A 91 -1.37 -4.71 15.12
N GLU A 92 -1.98 -4.47 16.27
CA GLU A 92 -1.82 -3.24 17.02
C GLU A 92 -0.35 -3.01 17.36
N THR A 93 0.20 -1.88 16.93
CA THR A 93 1.54 -1.45 17.35
C THR A 93 1.38 -0.81 18.72
N ARG A 94 1.23 -1.64 19.76
CA ARG A 94 1.56 -1.21 21.12
C ARG A 94 3.06 -0.89 21.08
N TYR A 95 3.52 0.16 21.74
CA TYR A 95 4.90 0.69 21.75
C TYR A 95 5.22 1.70 20.64
N CYS A 96 5.05 2.98 20.96
CA CYS A 96 6.18 3.83 21.39
C CYS A 96 5.75 4.57 22.67
#